data_AF-A0A093LJY7-F1
#
_entry.id   AF-A0A093LJY7-F1
#
_cell.length_a   1.000
_cell.length_b   1.000
_cell.length_c   1.000
_cell.angle_alpha   90.00
_cell.angle_beta   90.00
_cell.angle_gamma   90.00
#
_symmetry.space_group_name_H-M   'P 1'
#
loop_
_entity.id
_entity.type
_entity.pdbx_description
1 polymer ?
#
loop_
_entity_poly.entity_id
_entity_poly.type
_entity_poly.pdbx_seq_one_letter_code
_entity_poly.pdbx_strand_id
1 'polypeptide(L)'
;RLNSAPVKGFEKDVGGKTTLRITYPEGAIQKMEQYEKDSLFVLAGFKWQDFKWLKYIVYKEKVSASDGFWKSVATRVPREPHEIRILNPYFIQEAAFSFIGLPFNNGLMGRGNIPTLGSVAITMALHNCDEVAVAGFGYDMSSPNAPLHYYENIKMSAIKESWTHNIQREKEFLRKLVKARVITDLT
;
A
#
# COMPACT_ATOMS: atom_id res chain seq x y z
N ARG A 1 7.35 -0.39 4.42
CA ARG A 1 6.03 -0.06 5.05
C ARG A 1 5.10 0.55 4.03
N LEU A 2 3.79 0.56 4.28
CA LEU A 2 2.78 0.95 3.30
C LEU A 2 1.84 2.03 3.86
N ASN A 3 1.21 2.79 2.96
CA ASN A 3 0.15 3.75 3.27
C ASN A 3 0.54 4.72 4.42
N SER A 4 -0.44 5.06 5.26
CA SER A 4 -0.35 5.99 6.37
C SER A 4 0.03 5.33 7.70
N ALA A 5 0.51 4.08 7.65
CA ALA A 5 0.76 3.28 8.85
C ALA A 5 1.90 3.90 9.69
N PRO A 6 1.63 4.44 10.89
CA PRO A 6 2.61 5.13 11.70
C PRO A 6 3.54 4.14 12.40
N VAL A 7 4.76 4.60 12.69
CA VAL A 7 5.74 3.85 13.52
C VAL A 7 5.81 4.42 14.92
N LYS A 8 5.77 5.75 15.03
CA LYS A 8 5.87 6.48 16.30
C LYS A 8 4.77 6.04 17.27
N GLY A 9 5.16 5.51 18.43
CA GLY A 9 4.27 4.99 19.47
C GLY A 9 3.90 3.52 19.33
N PHE A 10 4.32 2.84 18.25
CA PHE A 10 4.06 1.42 17.97
C PHE A 10 5.35 0.62 17.75
N GLU A 11 6.51 1.18 18.07
CA GLU A 11 7.83 0.62 17.73
C GLU A 11 8.05 -0.80 18.29
N LYS A 12 7.43 -1.11 19.43
CA LYS A 12 7.50 -2.44 20.05
C LYS A 12 6.79 -3.52 19.22
N ASP A 13 5.70 -3.14 18.55
CA ASP A 13 4.84 -4.08 17.82
C ASP A 13 5.26 -4.17 16.35
N VAL A 14 5.62 -3.03 15.74
CA VAL A 14 5.88 -2.95 14.29
C VAL A 14 7.35 -2.68 13.95
N GLY A 15 8.23 -2.58 14.94
CA GLY A 15 9.65 -2.24 14.77
C GLY A 15 9.91 -0.77 14.44
N GLY A 16 11.16 -0.32 14.62
CA GLY A 16 11.56 1.08 14.40
C GLY A 16 12.15 1.41 13.02
N LYS A 17 12.49 0.40 12.21
CA LYS A 17 13.17 0.60 10.91
C LYS A 17 12.16 0.75 9.77
N THR A 18 12.41 1.72 8.88
CA THR A 18 11.75 1.85 7.57
C THR A 18 12.78 2.28 6.55
N THR A 19 12.98 1.50 5.50
CA THR A 19 13.86 1.87 4.37
C THR A 19 13.04 2.40 3.19
N LEU A 20 11.87 1.79 2.93
CA LEU A 20 10.94 2.20 1.87
C LEU A 20 9.54 2.36 2.45
N ARG A 21 8.87 3.46 2.08
CA ARG A 21 7.44 3.68 2.30
C ARG A 21 6.72 3.81 0.97
N ILE A 22 5.90 2.82 0.64
CA ILE A 22 5.11 2.80 -0.60
C ILE A 22 3.71 3.33 -0.30
N THR A 23 3.24 4.30 -1.07
CA THR A 23 1.91 4.88 -0.89
C THR A 23 1.41 5.53 -2.18
N TYR A 24 0.15 5.95 -2.18
CA TYR A 24 -0.49 6.80 -3.18
C TYR A 24 -1.07 8.05 -2.47
N PRO A 25 -1.57 9.08 -3.18
CA PRO A 25 -1.95 10.36 -2.56
C PRO A 25 -2.92 10.23 -1.39
N GLU A 26 -4.00 9.46 -1.56
CA GLU A 26 -5.00 9.24 -0.52
C GLU A 26 -4.49 8.26 0.57
N GLY A 27 -3.48 7.44 0.28
CA GLY A 27 -2.84 6.57 1.28
C GLY A 27 -1.76 7.26 2.12
N ALA A 28 -1.31 8.46 1.74
CA ALA A 28 -0.12 9.08 2.31
C ALA A 28 -0.34 9.66 3.71
N ILE A 29 0.71 9.63 4.53
CA ILE A 29 0.72 10.31 5.84
C ILE A 29 0.57 11.82 5.61
N GLN A 30 -0.41 12.44 6.29
CA GLN A 30 -0.67 13.88 6.16
C GLN A 30 0.13 14.74 7.16
N LYS A 31 0.54 14.18 8.29
CA LYS A 31 1.33 14.88 9.32
C LYS A 31 2.81 14.59 9.14
N MET A 32 3.61 15.62 8.85
CA MET A 32 5.03 15.45 8.50
C MET A 32 5.83 14.76 9.61
N GLU A 33 5.45 14.99 10.87
CA GLU A 33 6.13 14.46 12.06
C GLU A 33 5.96 12.93 12.24
N GLN A 34 5.08 12.31 11.45
CA GLN A 34 4.87 10.86 11.43
C GLN A 34 5.71 10.13 10.37
N TYR A 35 6.36 10.86 9.46
CA TYR A 35 7.32 10.24 8.54
C TYR A 35 8.60 9.84 9.26
N GLU A 36 9.21 8.77 8.79
CA GLU A 36 10.53 8.36 9.23
C GLU A 36 11.60 9.38 8.79
N LYS A 37 12.78 9.34 9.40
CA LYS A 37 13.89 10.21 9.00
C LYS A 37 14.53 9.74 7.70
N ASP A 38 14.94 8.48 7.65
CA ASP A 38 15.80 7.94 6.59
C ASP A 38 15.07 6.86 5.78
N SER A 39 14.15 7.26 4.89
CA SER A 39 13.44 6.30 4.04
C SER A 39 13.13 6.86 2.66
N LEU A 40 13.19 6.01 1.63
CA LEU A 40 12.66 6.36 0.32
C LEU A 40 11.14 6.46 0.37
N PHE A 41 10.60 7.51 -0.25
CA PHE A 41 9.17 7.63 -0.52
C PHE A 41 8.88 7.08 -1.91
N VAL A 42 7.99 6.09 -2.01
CA VAL A 42 7.70 5.41 -3.27
C VAL A 42 6.24 5.62 -3.63
N LEU A 43 5.97 6.34 -4.72
CA LEU A 43 4.63 6.53 -5.25
C LEU A 43 4.17 5.29 -6.02
N ALA A 44 3.05 4.69 -5.61
CA ALA A 44 2.26 3.79 -6.45
C ALA A 44 1.19 4.60 -7.19
N GLY A 45 1.33 4.74 -8.51
CA GLY A 45 0.37 5.48 -9.34
C GLY A 45 -0.73 4.58 -9.90
N PHE A 46 -1.99 4.89 -9.57
CA PHE A 46 -3.18 4.18 -10.05
C PHE A 46 -3.99 5.01 -11.06
N LYS A 47 -3.86 6.34 -11.04
CA LYS A 47 -4.53 7.28 -11.93
C LYS A 47 -3.63 8.46 -12.27
N TRP A 48 -3.92 9.17 -13.37
CA TRP A 48 -3.09 10.30 -13.82
C TRP A 48 -3.00 11.43 -12.78
N GLN A 49 -4.04 11.61 -11.97
CA GLN A 49 -4.08 12.59 -10.87
C GLN A 49 -3.03 12.29 -9.79
N ASP A 50 -2.60 11.03 -9.64
CA ASP A 50 -1.54 10.67 -8.68
C ASP A 50 -0.19 11.27 -9.09
N PHE A 51 0.07 11.35 -10.40
CA PHE A 51 1.28 11.98 -10.94
C PHE A 51 1.18 13.52 -10.90
N LYS A 52 -0.04 14.06 -11.05
CA LYS A 52 -0.28 15.49 -10.81
C LYS A 52 -0.02 15.85 -9.34
N TRP A 53 -0.47 15.01 -8.41
CA TRP A 53 -0.15 15.16 -6.99
C TRP A 53 1.34 15.07 -6.72
N LEU A 54 2.05 14.13 -7.35
CA LEU A 54 3.51 14.02 -7.24
C LEU A 54 4.20 15.32 -7.65
N LYS A 55 3.76 15.96 -8.74
CA LYS A 55 4.26 17.28 -9.15
C LYS A 55 4.09 18.29 -8.02
N TYR A 56 2.92 18.35 -7.38
CA TYR A 56 2.70 19.26 -6.25
C TYR A 56 3.67 19.04 -5.10
N ILE A 57 3.93 17.78 -4.76
CA ILE A 57 4.87 17.41 -3.70
C ILE A 57 6.30 17.80 -4.07
N VAL A 58 6.77 17.41 -5.26
CA VAL A 58 8.15 17.63 -5.72
C VAL A 58 8.46 19.12 -5.88
N TYR A 59 7.56 19.87 -6.51
CA TYR A 59 7.74 21.30 -6.77
C TYR A 59 7.24 22.20 -5.62
N LYS A 60 6.76 21.60 -4.52
CA LYS A 60 6.24 22.31 -3.35
C LYS A 60 5.09 23.29 -3.73
N GLU A 61 4.27 22.90 -4.71
CA GLU A 61 3.10 23.67 -5.17
C GLU A 61 1.89 23.42 -4.27
N LYS A 62 0.89 24.30 -4.34
CA LYS A 62 -0.37 24.13 -3.60
C LYS A 62 -1.21 23.02 -4.25
N VAL A 63 -1.56 22.01 -3.47
CA VAL A 63 -2.51 20.96 -3.89
C VAL A 63 -3.88 21.58 -4.18
N SER A 64 -4.46 21.26 -5.34
CA SER A 64 -5.82 21.66 -5.67
C SER A 64 -6.84 20.65 -5.15
N ALA A 65 -7.89 21.15 -4.49
CA ALA A 65 -9.01 20.33 -4.04
C ALA A 65 -9.91 19.85 -5.19
N SER A 66 -9.81 20.47 -6.38
CA SER A 66 -10.61 20.11 -7.56
C SER A 66 -10.08 18.92 -8.35
N ASP A 67 -8.98 18.30 -7.92
CA ASP A 67 -8.26 17.29 -8.69
C ASP A 67 -8.78 15.85 -8.50
N GLY A 68 -10.03 15.69 -8.05
CA GLY A 68 -10.72 14.39 -8.10
C GLY A 68 -10.18 13.33 -7.15
N PHE A 69 -9.49 13.71 -6.08
CA PHE A 69 -9.17 12.80 -4.97
C PHE A 69 -10.44 12.45 -4.20
N TRP A 70 -10.63 11.18 -3.88
CA TRP A 70 -11.85 10.72 -3.19
C TRP A 70 -11.83 11.01 -1.68
N LYS A 71 -10.69 11.45 -1.13
CA LYS A 71 -10.55 12.00 0.23
C LYS A 71 -9.38 12.98 0.29
N SER A 72 -9.15 13.57 1.46
CA SER A 72 -8.00 14.45 1.68
C SER A 72 -6.66 13.73 1.43
N VAL A 73 -5.72 14.46 0.84
CA VAL A 73 -4.37 13.99 0.51
C VAL A 73 -3.34 14.83 1.24
N ALA A 74 -2.14 14.27 1.43
CA ALA A 74 -1.05 15.02 2.03
C ALA A 74 -0.67 16.22 1.14
N THR A 75 -0.51 17.39 1.75
CA THR A 75 -0.10 18.62 1.04
C THR A 75 1.41 18.80 1.00
N ARG A 76 2.14 18.03 1.82
CA ARG A 76 3.60 18.01 1.89
C ARG A 76 4.07 16.60 2.23
N VAL A 77 5.22 16.22 1.70
CA VAL A 77 5.99 15.04 2.09
C VAL A 77 7.39 15.53 2.45
N PRO A 78 7.95 15.20 3.63
CA PRO A 78 9.25 15.69 4.06
C PRO A 78 10.38 14.88 3.40
N ARG A 79 10.44 14.93 2.06
CA ARG A 79 11.43 14.24 1.23
C ARG A 79 11.87 15.14 0.09
N GLU A 80 13.17 15.10 -0.18
CA GLU A 80 13.74 15.77 -1.34
C GLU A 80 13.57 14.89 -2.60
N PRO A 81 13.59 15.49 -3.81
CA PRO A 81 13.27 14.76 -5.05
C PRO A 81 14.11 13.48 -5.28
N HIS A 82 15.38 13.48 -4.84
CA HIS A 82 16.27 12.33 -4.98
C HIS A 82 15.95 11.16 -4.01
N GLU A 83 15.07 11.38 -3.03
CA GLU A 83 14.57 10.36 -2.09
C GLU A 83 13.21 9.79 -2.53
N ILE A 84 12.65 10.34 -3.61
CA ILE A 84 11.35 9.95 -4.15
C ILE A 84 11.55 8.98 -5.32
N ARG A 85 10.74 7.93 -5.37
CA ARG A 85 10.68 6.95 -6.47
C ARG A 85 9.26 6.78 -6.95
N ILE A 86 9.11 6.36 -8.20
CA ILE A 86 7.84 5.93 -8.77
C ILE A 86 7.91 4.41 -8.91
N LEU A 87 6.92 3.72 -8.33
CA LEU A 87 6.78 2.28 -8.48
C LEU A 87 6.42 1.97 -9.94
N ASN A 88 7.15 1.05 -10.56
CA ASN A 88 6.84 0.61 -11.91
C ASN A 88 5.44 -0.06 -11.93
N PRO A 89 4.49 0.39 -12.79
CA PRO A 89 3.15 -0.19 -12.87
C PRO A 89 3.14 -1.68 -13.24
N TYR A 90 4.25 -2.22 -13.75
CA TYR A 90 4.44 -3.66 -13.94
C TYR A 90 4.07 -4.47 -12.70
N PHE A 91 4.54 -4.07 -11.50
CA PHE A 91 4.27 -4.82 -10.27
C PHE A 91 2.78 -4.81 -9.89
N ILE A 92 2.04 -3.77 -10.27
CA ILE A 92 0.58 -3.69 -10.06
C ILE A 92 -0.11 -4.69 -10.99
N GLN A 93 0.26 -4.70 -12.28
CA GLN A 93 -0.31 -5.61 -13.27
C GLN A 93 0.01 -7.07 -12.94
N GLU A 94 1.24 -7.38 -12.56
CA GLU A 94 1.66 -8.73 -12.22
C GLU A 94 1.00 -9.23 -10.95
N ALA A 95 0.94 -8.41 -9.89
CA ALA A 95 0.20 -8.75 -8.68
C ALA A 95 -1.26 -9.09 -9.02
N ALA A 96 -1.92 -8.23 -9.81
CA ALA A 96 -3.32 -8.40 -10.20
C ALA A 96 -3.54 -9.66 -11.04
N PHE A 97 -2.86 -9.78 -12.18
CA PHE A 97 -3.22 -10.73 -13.23
C PHE A 97 -2.47 -12.05 -13.15
N SER A 98 -1.20 -12.02 -12.74
CA SER A 98 -0.35 -13.22 -12.70
C SER A 98 -0.49 -13.94 -11.36
N PHE A 99 -0.39 -13.21 -10.25
CA PHE A 99 -0.29 -13.82 -8.92
C PHE A 99 -1.64 -14.01 -8.23
N ILE A 100 -2.47 -12.96 -8.15
CA ILE A 100 -3.82 -13.07 -7.59
C ILE A 100 -4.77 -13.74 -8.60
N GLY A 101 -4.48 -13.61 -9.90
CA GLY A 101 -5.29 -14.18 -10.98
C GLY A 101 -6.59 -13.43 -11.22
N LEU A 102 -6.63 -12.12 -10.97
CA LEU A 102 -7.77 -11.26 -11.26
C LEU A 102 -8.00 -11.17 -12.79
N PRO A 103 -9.23 -10.88 -13.26
CA PRO A 103 -9.53 -10.82 -14.69
C PRO A 103 -8.67 -9.79 -15.45
N PHE A 104 -7.99 -10.23 -16.51
CA PHE A 104 -7.08 -9.37 -17.27
C PHE A 104 -7.77 -8.16 -17.92
N ASN A 105 -8.98 -8.32 -18.46
CA ASN A 105 -9.79 -7.23 -19.05
C ASN A 105 -9.00 -6.28 -19.98
N ASN A 106 -8.17 -6.84 -20.87
CA ASN A 106 -7.27 -6.08 -21.74
C ASN A 106 -6.34 -5.11 -20.98
N GLY A 107 -5.91 -5.48 -19.78
CA GLY A 107 -5.09 -4.67 -18.89
C GLY A 107 -5.87 -3.63 -18.07
N LEU A 108 -7.20 -3.54 -18.23
CA LEU A 108 -8.01 -2.56 -17.52
C LEU A 108 -8.40 -3.04 -16.11
N MET A 109 -8.06 -2.21 -15.12
CA MET A 109 -8.44 -2.43 -13.73
C MET A 109 -9.68 -1.61 -13.36
N GLY A 110 -10.53 -2.17 -12.51
CA GLY A 110 -11.84 -1.63 -12.15
C GLY A 110 -12.39 -2.28 -10.89
N ARG A 111 -13.70 -2.31 -10.73
CA ARG A 111 -14.38 -2.86 -9.54
C ARG A 111 -13.94 -4.31 -9.27
N GLY A 112 -13.41 -4.56 -8.08
CA GLY A 112 -12.90 -5.86 -7.63
C GLY A 112 -11.65 -6.34 -8.36
N ASN A 113 -11.06 -5.53 -9.23
CA ASN A 113 -9.96 -5.88 -10.13
C ASN A 113 -8.69 -5.06 -9.87
N ILE A 114 -8.60 -4.38 -8.72
CA ILE A 114 -7.41 -3.63 -8.30
C ILE A 114 -6.82 -4.39 -7.09
N PRO A 115 -5.54 -4.78 -7.10
CA PRO A 115 -4.92 -5.44 -5.95
C PRO A 115 -4.71 -4.44 -4.80
N THR A 116 -4.72 -4.92 -3.55
CA THR A 116 -4.28 -4.06 -2.43
C THR A 116 -2.82 -3.66 -2.61
N LEU A 117 -2.45 -2.50 -2.06
CA LEU A 117 -1.04 -2.09 -2.03
C LEU A 117 -0.15 -3.09 -1.29
N GLY A 118 -0.72 -3.86 -0.35
CA GLY A 118 -0.05 -4.98 0.31
C GLY A 118 0.42 -6.04 -0.68
N SER A 119 -0.49 -6.55 -1.50
CA SER A 119 -0.15 -7.54 -2.53
C SER A 119 0.86 -7.01 -3.55
N VAL A 120 0.70 -5.76 -3.98
CA VAL A 120 1.66 -5.10 -4.88
C VAL A 120 3.06 -5.01 -4.25
N ALA A 121 3.15 -4.69 -2.96
CA ALA A 121 4.42 -4.60 -2.25
C ALA A 121 5.10 -5.95 -2.09
N ILE A 122 4.33 -7.03 -1.84
CA ILE A 122 4.87 -8.39 -1.81
C ILE A 122 5.44 -8.76 -3.18
N THR A 123 4.69 -8.52 -4.26
CA THR A 123 5.16 -8.76 -5.63
C THR A 123 6.47 -8.03 -5.91
N MET A 124 6.55 -6.74 -5.58
CA MET A 124 7.78 -5.97 -5.76
C MET A 124 8.94 -6.53 -4.93
N ALA A 125 8.71 -6.91 -3.67
CA ALA A 125 9.74 -7.48 -2.82
C ALA A 125 10.28 -8.81 -3.37
N LEU A 126 9.41 -9.68 -3.88
CA LEU A 126 9.80 -10.97 -4.48
C LEU A 126 10.69 -10.83 -5.71
N HIS A 127 10.59 -9.70 -6.44
CA HIS A 127 11.48 -9.40 -7.57
C HIS A 127 12.83 -8.81 -7.17
N ASN A 128 12.96 -8.29 -5.94
CA ASN A 128 14.09 -7.44 -5.55
C ASN A 128 14.80 -7.91 -4.27
N CYS A 129 14.36 -9.01 -3.65
CA CYS A 129 14.90 -9.53 -2.40
C CYS A 129 15.08 -11.05 -2.50
N ASP A 130 16.15 -11.56 -1.91
CA ASP A 130 16.41 -13.01 -1.83
C ASP A 130 15.43 -13.72 -0.89
N GLU A 131 15.04 -13.03 0.19
CA GLU A 131 14.11 -13.52 1.20
C GLU A 131 13.08 -12.45 1.54
N VAL A 132 11.82 -12.86 1.72
CA VAL A 132 10.72 -11.95 2.06
C VAL A 132 9.97 -12.48 3.28
N ALA A 133 9.93 -11.65 4.32
CA ALA A 133 9.05 -11.85 5.47
C ALA A 133 7.95 -10.78 5.48
N VAL A 134 6.74 -11.17 5.86
CA VAL A 134 5.56 -10.30 5.93
C VAL A 134 5.03 -10.25 7.35
N ALA A 135 4.51 -9.09 7.75
CA ALA A 135 3.89 -8.88 9.06
C ALA A 135 2.68 -7.97 8.93
N GLY A 136 1.60 -8.26 9.65
CA GLY A 136 0.36 -7.48 9.59
C GLY A 136 -0.40 -7.68 8.28
N PHE A 137 -0.27 -8.86 7.67
CA PHE A 137 -1.00 -9.25 6.48
C PHE A 137 -2.12 -10.25 6.82
N GLY A 138 -3.13 -10.27 5.96
CA GLY A 138 -4.28 -11.16 6.10
C GLY A 138 -5.48 -10.48 6.76
N TYR A 139 -6.66 -10.95 6.37
CA TYR A 139 -7.93 -10.46 6.90
C TYR A 139 -8.65 -11.62 7.57
N ASP A 140 -8.89 -11.51 8.87
CA ASP A 140 -9.75 -12.45 9.58
C ASP A 140 -11.21 -12.00 9.50
N MET A 141 -11.87 -12.37 8.40
CA MET A 141 -13.27 -12.07 8.17
C MET A 141 -14.23 -12.77 9.15
N SER A 142 -13.74 -13.69 9.98
CA SER A 142 -14.53 -14.29 11.07
C SER A 142 -14.63 -13.40 12.31
N SER A 143 -13.74 -12.39 12.41
CA SER A 143 -13.68 -11.42 13.51
C SER A 143 -13.99 -10.01 13.02
N PRO A 144 -15.23 -9.70 12.58
CA PRO A 144 -15.56 -8.42 11.94
C PRO A 144 -15.39 -7.19 12.84
N ASN A 145 -15.39 -7.37 14.16
CA ASN A 145 -15.18 -6.30 15.14
C ASN A 145 -13.70 -6.09 15.52
N ALA A 146 -12.78 -6.95 15.06
CA ALA A 146 -11.35 -6.78 15.30
C ALA A 146 -10.84 -5.50 14.60
N PRO A 147 -9.78 -4.87 15.11
CA PRO A 147 -9.13 -3.75 14.42
C PRO A 147 -8.64 -4.17 13.03
N LEU A 148 -8.94 -3.36 12.01
CA LEU A 148 -8.42 -3.51 10.65
C LEU A 148 -6.95 -3.06 10.58
N HIS A 149 -6.61 -2.04 11.35
CA HIS A 149 -5.27 -1.48 11.43
C HIS A 149 -4.82 -1.45 12.89
N TYR A 150 -3.51 -1.59 13.11
CA TYR A 150 -2.94 -1.61 14.45
C TYR A 150 -2.94 -0.25 15.16
N TYR A 151 -3.26 0.85 14.44
CA TYR A 151 -3.08 2.22 14.91
C TYR A 151 -4.37 3.06 14.97
N GLU A 152 -5.51 2.48 14.61
CA GLU A 152 -6.80 3.18 14.61
C GLU A 152 -7.97 2.24 14.87
N ASN A 153 -9.15 2.82 15.11
CA ASN A 153 -10.34 2.09 15.52
C ASN A 153 -11.23 1.64 14.35
N ILE A 154 -10.69 1.57 13.12
CA ILE A 154 -11.42 1.03 11.98
C ILE A 154 -11.55 -0.48 12.18
N LYS A 155 -12.77 -1.00 11.99
CA LYS A 155 -13.08 -2.42 12.15
C LYS A 155 -12.81 -3.22 10.88
N MET A 156 -12.50 -4.51 11.05
CA MET A 156 -12.30 -5.47 9.96
C MET A 156 -13.48 -5.51 8.99
N SER A 157 -14.72 -5.26 9.45
CA SER A 157 -15.90 -5.19 8.58
C SER A 157 -15.78 -4.17 7.44
N ALA A 158 -15.01 -3.09 7.62
CA ALA A 158 -14.85 -2.06 6.60
C ALA A 158 -14.20 -2.58 5.30
N ILE A 159 -13.28 -3.56 5.40
CA ILE A 159 -12.65 -4.14 4.20
C ILE A 159 -13.62 -5.07 3.45
N LYS A 160 -14.61 -5.64 4.14
CA LYS A 160 -15.64 -6.50 3.52
C LYS A 160 -16.50 -5.72 2.54
N GLU A 161 -16.72 -4.44 2.83
CA GLU A 161 -17.51 -3.52 2.02
C GLU A 161 -16.69 -2.89 0.88
N SER A 162 -15.38 -3.19 0.80
CA SER A 162 -14.53 -2.69 -0.27
C SER A 162 -14.98 -3.25 -1.61
N TRP A 163 -15.40 -2.35 -2.50
CA TRP A 163 -15.71 -2.70 -3.89
C TRP A 163 -14.45 -2.78 -4.77
N THR A 164 -13.31 -2.30 -4.28
CA THR A 164 -12.08 -2.13 -5.07
C THR A 164 -11.27 -3.42 -5.18
N HIS A 165 -11.23 -4.21 -4.12
CA HIS A 165 -10.33 -5.35 -3.96
C HIS A 165 -11.08 -6.68 -3.83
N ASN A 166 -10.52 -7.77 -4.35
CA ASN A 166 -11.02 -9.12 -4.07
C ASN A 166 -10.24 -9.74 -2.92
N ILE A 167 -10.63 -9.40 -1.69
CA ILE A 167 -9.95 -9.78 -0.46
C ILE A 167 -9.81 -11.30 -0.29
N GLN A 168 -10.81 -12.06 -0.74
CA GLN A 168 -10.76 -13.52 -0.68
C GLN A 168 -9.63 -14.08 -1.55
N ARG A 169 -9.52 -13.61 -2.80
CA ARG A 169 -8.44 -14.03 -3.70
C ARG A 169 -7.06 -13.60 -3.21
N GLU A 170 -6.94 -12.39 -2.66
CA GLU A 170 -5.67 -11.92 -2.09
C GLU A 170 -5.24 -12.74 -0.86
N LYS A 171 -6.20 -13.14 -0.02
CA LYS A 171 -5.95 -14.05 1.11
C LYS A 171 -5.48 -15.43 0.64
N GLU A 172 -6.08 -15.97 -0.43
CA GLU A 172 -5.67 -17.23 -1.02
C GLU A 172 -4.26 -17.14 -1.64
N PHE A 173 -3.97 -16.04 -2.34
CA PHE A 173 -2.63 -15.73 -2.86
C PHE A 173 -1.58 -15.75 -1.73
N LEU A 174 -1.79 -14.98 -0.66
CA LEU A 174 -0.87 -14.94 0.47
C LEU A 174 -0.65 -16.33 1.08
N ARG A 175 -1.73 -17.08 1.32
CA ARG A 175 -1.66 -18.45 1.87
C ARG A 175 -0.87 -19.40 0.98
N LYS A 176 -0.99 -19.28 -0.34
CA LYS A 176 -0.20 -20.10 -1.29
C LYS A 176 1.29 -19.81 -1.15
N LEU A 177 1.68 -18.53 -1.05
CA LEU A 177 3.09 -18.15 -0.88
C LEU A 177 3.68 -18.67 0.43
N VAL A 178 2.95 -18.54 1.54
CA VAL A 178 3.37 -19.05 2.85
C VAL A 178 3.50 -20.57 2.83
N LYS A 179 2.48 -21.29 2.31
CA LYS A 179 2.50 -22.75 2.24
C LYS A 179 3.64 -23.28 1.37
N ALA A 180 3.96 -22.57 0.29
CA ALA A 180 5.07 -22.90 -0.60
C ALA A 180 6.44 -22.46 -0.07
N ARG A 181 6.50 -21.80 1.11
CA ARG A 181 7.73 -21.24 1.70
C ARG A 181 8.44 -20.22 0.81
N VAL A 182 7.68 -19.52 -0.03
CA VAL A 182 8.18 -18.39 -0.83
C VAL A 182 8.32 -17.13 0.02
N ILE A 183 7.44 -16.98 1.01
CA ILE A 183 7.52 -15.91 2.03
C ILE A 183 7.37 -16.52 3.43
N THR A 184 7.90 -15.82 4.43
CA THR A 184 7.66 -16.11 5.85
C THR A 184 6.60 -15.16 6.41
N ASP A 185 5.54 -15.68 7.03
CA ASP A 185 4.59 -14.86 7.79
C ASP A 185 5.05 -14.76 9.25
N LEU A 186 5.16 -13.52 9.75
CA LEU A 186 5.59 -13.21 11.11
C LEU A 186 4.40 -12.96 12.06
N THR A 187 3.16 -13.06 11.58
CA THR A 187 1.93 -12.76 12.31
C THR A 187 1.27 -14.01 12.89
#